data_AF-A0A6F8YJ88-F1
#
_entry.id   AF-A0A6F8YJ88-F1
#
_cell.length_a   1.000
_cell.length_b   1.000
_cell.length_c   1.000
_cell.angle_alpha   90.00
_cell.angle_beta   90.00
_cell.angle_gamma   90.00
#
_symmetry.space_group_name_H-M   'P 1'
#
loop_
_entity.id
_entity.type
_entity.pdbx_description
1 polymer ?
#
loop_
_entity_poly.entity_id
_entity_poly.type
_entity_poly.pdbx_seq_one_letter_code
_entity_poly.pdbx_strand_id
1 'polypeptide(L)'
;MPAHARAARSGTAVITAVTRAGAAAIAVAALATACGVPPELRDPPGSVVPSPKTAPPTASPPPVASDLPPIGAPSATPTFGEATAVLCHGQPSATQVMALLQRTSGLLPRNEAAEVRSDTPLCAGSWQYSVIVVRDRDPLLVVTRGAPAR
;
A
#
# COMPACT_ATOMS: atom_id res chain seq x y z
N MET A 1 48.56 7.54 31.32
CA MET A 1 47.95 6.49 32.16
C MET A 1 48.05 6.89 33.63
N PRO A 2 46.94 7.23 34.29
CA PRO A 2 46.79 7.06 35.73
C PRO A 2 45.63 6.10 36.07
N ALA A 3 45.80 5.40 37.18
CA ALA A 3 45.02 4.28 37.67
C ALA A 3 44.15 4.67 38.88
N HIS A 4 43.25 3.74 39.24
CA HIS A 4 42.49 3.62 40.50
C HIS A 4 41.29 4.57 40.66
N ALA A 5 40.18 4.22 41.33
CA ALA A 5 39.55 2.99 41.81
C ALA A 5 38.28 3.44 42.58
N ARG A 6 37.32 2.52 42.79
CA ARG A 6 36.26 2.54 43.83
C ARG A 6 35.14 3.59 43.63
N ALA A 7 33.89 3.37 44.04
CA ALA A 7 33.27 2.37 44.89
C ALA A 7 31.77 2.25 44.60
N ALA A 8 31.22 1.13 45.05
CA ALA A 8 29.80 0.81 45.12
C ALA A 8 28.96 1.87 45.85
N ARG A 9 27.69 2.00 45.42
CA ARG A 9 26.58 2.18 46.34
C ARG A 9 25.44 1.25 45.98
N SER A 10 25.28 0.26 46.85
CA SER A 10 24.08 -0.51 47.08
C SER A 10 22.86 0.41 47.23
N GLY A 11 21.78 0.05 46.56
CA GLY A 11 20.46 0.64 46.74
C GLY A 11 19.41 -0.46 46.70
N THR A 12 19.49 -1.40 47.65
CA THR A 12 18.42 -2.37 47.89
C THR A 12 17.31 -1.63 48.62
N ALA A 13 16.19 -1.39 47.94
CA ALA A 13 14.94 -1.06 48.58
C ALA A 13 13.88 -2.05 48.08
N VAL A 14 13.82 -3.19 48.75
CA VAL A 14 12.66 -4.09 48.72
C VAL A 14 11.56 -3.37 49.50
N ILE A 15 10.63 -2.75 48.79
CA ILE A 15 9.39 -2.24 49.39
C ILE A 15 8.30 -3.25 49.05
N THR A 16 8.15 -4.23 49.93
CA THR A 16 6.96 -5.09 49.95
C THR A 16 5.83 -4.27 50.57
N ALA A 17 4.98 -3.66 49.75
CA ALA A 17 3.72 -3.08 50.19
C ALA A 17 2.56 -3.84 49.55
N VAL A 18 1.86 -4.57 50.40
CA VAL A 18 0.77 -5.50 50.14
C VAL A 18 -0.53 -4.75 49.83
N THR A 19 -1.13 -5.10 48.69
CA THR A 19 -2.55 -5.01 48.28
C THR A 19 -3.37 -3.74 48.58
N ARG A 20 -3.72 -3.00 47.51
CA ARG A 20 -5.09 -2.56 47.17
C ARG A 20 -5.07 -1.67 45.92
N ALA A 21 -4.99 -2.28 44.75
CA ALA A 21 -5.24 -1.55 43.48
C ALA A 21 -5.75 -2.48 42.38
N GLY A 22 -6.63 -3.43 42.74
CA GLY A 22 -7.28 -4.33 41.77
C GLY A 22 -8.32 -3.64 40.88
N ALA A 23 -8.62 -2.35 41.08
CA ALA A 23 -9.64 -1.63 40.32
C ALA A 23 -9.09 -0.80 39.14
N ALA A 24 -7.81 -0.39 39.18
CA ALA A 24 -7.25 0.49 38.15
C ALA A 24 -6.80 -0.26 36.87
N ALA A 25 -6.47 -1.55 36.99
CA ALA A 25 -6.00 -2.35 35.85
C ALA A 25 -7.13 -2.71 34.86
N ILE A 26 -8.39 -2.70 35.29
CA ILE A 26 -9.53 -3.10 34.45
C ILE A 26 -9.90 -1.99 33.44
N ALA A 27 -9.65 -0.71 33.78
CA ALA A 27 -10.01 0.42 32.92
C ALA A 27 -9.16 0.51 31.64
N VAL A 28 -7.91 0.04 31.66
CA VAL A 28 -7.01 0.08 30.50
C VAL A 28 -7.32 -1.03 29.48
N ALA A 29 -7.84 -2.17 29.95
CA ALA A 29 -8.19 -3.30 29.08
C ALA A 29 -9.44 -3.04 28.22
N ALA A 30 -10.33 -2.13 28.64
CA ALA A 30 -11.59 -1.84 27.94
C ALA A 30 -11.41 -0.99 26.66
N LEU A 31 -10.27 -0.32 26.48
CA LEU A 31 -10.01 0.49 25.29
C LEU A 31 -9.36 -0.32 24.15
N ALA A 32 -8.87 -1.53 24.42
CA ALA A 32 -8.21 -2.38 23.43
C ALA A 32 -9.19 -3.22 22.58
N THR A 33 -10.48 -3.26 22.93
CA THR A 33 -11.51 -4.00 22.17
C THR A 33 -12.23 -3.15 21.13
N ALA A 34 -11.82 -1.88 20.96
CA ALA A 34 -12.34 -0.98 19.94
C ALA A 34 -11.61 -1.08 18.59
N CYS A 35 -10.80 -2.13 18.36
CA CYS A 35 -10.54 -2.59 17.00
C CYS A 35 -11.82 -3.26 16.50
N GLY A 36 -12.69 -2.47 15.87
CA GLY A 36 -13.92 -2.96 15.27
C GLY A 36 -13.60 -4.12 14.33
N VAL A 37 -14.09 -5.32 14.67
CA VAL A 37 -14.22 -6.40 13.70
C VAL A 37 -15.16 -5.87 12.61
N PRO A 38 -14.71 -5.79 11.35
CA PRO A 38 -15.59 -5.46 10.23
C PRO A 38 -16.79 -6.41 10.27
N PRO A 39 -18.03 -5.93 10.06
CA PRO A 39 -19.23 -6.75 10.16
C PRO A 39 -19.20 -7.98 9.24
N GLU A 40 -18.37 -7.94 8.19
CA GLU A 40 -18.07 -9.02 7.25
C GLU A 40 -17.38 -10.25 7.88
N LEU A 41 -16.77 -10.13 9.07
CA LEU A 41 -16.03 -11.22 9.75
C LEU A 41 -16.85 -11.96 10.81
N ARG A 42 -18.13 -11.62 10.99
CA ARG A 42 -19.03 -12.41 11.83
C ARG A 42 -19.45 -13.66 11.05
N ASP A 43 -18.70 -14.74 11.22
CA ASP A 43 -19.15 -16.07 10.78
C ASP A 43 -20.49 -16.41 11.45
N PRO A 44 -21.57 -16.66 10.68
CA PRO A 44 -22.82 -17.14 11.24
C PRO A 44 -22.61 -18.50 11.91
N PRO A 45 -23.18 -18.74 13.13
CA PRO A 45 -23.19 -20.08 13.70
C PRO A 45 -24.05 -20.98 12.80
N GLY A 46 -23.39 -21.85 12.02
CA GLY A 46 -24.04 -22.70 11.01
C GLY A 46 -23.38 -22.70 9.64
N SER A 47 -22.18 -22.13 9.48
CA SER A 47 -21.41 -22.17 8.23
C SER A 47 -21.00 -23.61 7.86
N VAL A 48 -21.92 -24.35 7.23
CA VAL A 48 -21.60 -25.55 6.47
C VAL A 48 -20.86 -25.08 5.23
N VAL A 49 -19.57 -25.43 5.12
CA VAL A 49 -18.79 -25.20 3.90
C VAL A 49 -19.52 -25.86 2.74
N PRO A 50 -20.06 -25.11 1.76
CA PRO A 50 -20.66 -25.71 0.59
C PRO A 50 -19.57 -26.42 -0.20
N SER A 51 -19.72 -27.72 -0.46
CA SER A 51 -18.85 -28.42 -1.39
C SER A 51 -19.04 -27.80 -2.79
N PRO A 52 -17.97 -27.50 -3.55
CA PRO A 52 -18.11 -26.87 -4.86
C PRO A 52 -18.90 -27.76 -5.80
N LYS A 53 -20.12 -27.35 -6.16
CA LYS A 53 -20.83 -27.93 -7.29
C LYS A 53 -20.22 -27.33 -8.56
N THR A 54 -19.70 -28.19 -9.44
CA THR A 54 -19.27 -27.78 -10.78
C THR A 54 -20.42 -27.06 -11.48
N ALA A 55 -20.23 -25.76 -11.73
CA ALA A 55 -21.18 -24.97 -12.49
C ALA A 55 -21.11 -25.38 -13.98
N PRO A 56 -22.24 -25.50 -14.69
CA PRO A 56 -22.22 -25.57 -16.15
C PRO A 56 -21.59 -24.28 -16.72
N PRO A 57 -20.97 -24.32 -17.90
CA PRO A 57 -20.33 -23.15 -18.49
C PRO A 57 -21.36 -22.03 -18.71
N THR A 58 -21.17 -20.90 -18.02
CA THR A 58 -21.91 -19.67 -18.27
C THR A 58 -21.52 -19.13 -19.64
N ALA A 59 -22.50 -18.96 -20.53
CA ALA A 59 -22.28 -18.27 -21.79
C ALA A 59 -21.85 -16.82 -21.52
N SER A 60 -20.75 -16.39 -22.15
CA SER A 60 -20.26 -15.02 -22.02
C SER A 60 -21.27 -14.05 -22.63
N PRO A 61 -21.64 -12.95 -21.95
CA PRO A 61 -22.42 -11.89 -22.58
C PRO A 61 -21.62 -11.28 -23.75
N PRO A 62 -22.29 -10.81 -24.82
CA PRO A 62 -21.60 -10.15 -25.92
C PRO A 62 -20.81 -8.94 -25.40
N PRO A 63 -19.62 -8.65 -25.95
CA PRO A 63 -18.83 -7.52 -25.51
C PRO A 63 -19.62 -6.23 -25.75
N VAL A 64 -19.88 -5.48 -24.67
CA VAL A 64 -20.31 -4.09 -24.78
C VAL A 64 -19.09 -3.32 -25.31
N ALA A 65 -19.21 -2.76 -26.52
CA ALA A 65 -18.19 -1.90 -27.08
C ALA A 65 -18.12 -0.62 -26.25
N SER A 66 -17.10 -0.51 -25.40
CA SER A 66 -16.71 0.77 -24.81
C SER A 66 -16.02 1.59 -25.91
N ASP A 67 -16.62 2.72 -26.29
CA ASP A 67 -16.01 3.76 -27.13
C ASP A 67 -14.91 4.47 -26.34
N LEU A 68 -13.82 3.75 -26.05
CA LEU A 68 -12.57 4.31 -25.57
C LEU A 68 -11.68 4.54 -26.80
N PRO A 69 -10.99 5.69 -26.90
CA PRO A 69 -10.08 5.93 -28.02
C PRO A 69 -9.06 4.78 -28.10
N PRO A 70 -8.71 4.31 -29.31
CA PRO A 70 -7.79 3.20 -29.47
C PRO A 70 -6.41 3.59 -28.93
N ILE A 71 -6.06 3.09 -27.74
CA ILE A 71 -4.69 3.11 -27.24
C ILE A 71 -4.00 1.96 -27.97
N GLY A 72 -3.19 2.29 -28.97
CA GLY A 72 -2.40 1.30 -29.72
C GLY A 72 -1.63 0.41 -28.75
N ALA A 73 -1.82 -0.90 -28.86
CA ALA A 73 -1.13 -1.86 -28.02
C ALA A 73 0.38 -1.74 -28.27
N PRO A 74 1.20 -1.42 -27.25
CA PRO A 74 2.65 -1.45 -27.41
C PRO A 74 3.05 -2.90 -27.60
N SER A 75 3.46 -3.24 -28.83
CA SER A 75 4.05 -4.53 -29.18
C SER A 75 5.48 -4.58 -28.67
N ALA A 76 5.63 -4.73 -27.36
CA ALA A 76 6.92 -4.96 -26.72
C ALA A 76 6.83 -6.22 -25.88
N THR A 77 7.73 -7.17 -26.13
CA THR A 77 7.96 -8.30 -25.22
C THR A 77 8.29 -7.71 -23.84
N PRO A 78 7.59 -8.12 -22.77
CA PRO A 78 7.82 -7.55 -21.45
C PRO A 78 9.25 -7.85 -21.01
N THR A 79 10.03 -6.79 -20.79
CA THR A 79 11.42 -6.90 -20.32
C THR A 79 11.50 -7.17 -18.81
N PHE A 80 10.39 -7.00 -18.10
CA PHE A 80 10.27 -7.20 -16.65
C PHE A 80 9.42 -8.42 -16.35
N GLY A 81 9.72 -9.13 -15.25
CA GLY A 81 8.85 -10.20 -14.76
C GLY A 81 7.49 -9.66 -14.31
N GLU A 82 6.44 -10.47 -14.41
CA GLU A 82 5.07 -10.04 -14.07
C GLU A 82 4.71 -10.21 -12.58
N ALA A 83 5.40 -11.12 -11.88
CA ALA A 83 5.06 -11.49 -10.50
C ALA A 83 5.46 -10.44 -9.45
N THR A 84 6.49 -9.62 -9.73
CA THR A 84 7.05 -8.67 -8.77
C THR A 84 7.38 -7.35 -9.45
N ALA A 85 6.94 -6.25 -8.84
CA ALA A 85 7.30 -4.91 -9.28
C ALA A 85 8.73 -4.54 -8.83
N VAL A 86 9.56 -4.10 -9.76
CA VAL A 86 10.96 -3.69 -9.51
C VAL A 86 11.22 -2.28 -10.04
N LEU A 87 12.27 -1.59 -9.58
CA LEU A 87 12.61 -0.27 -10.12
C LEU A 87 12.83 -0.33 -11.63
N CYS A 88 12.16 0.54 -12.38
CA CYS A 88 12.24 0.60 -13.84
C CYS A 88 13.56 1.22 -14.38
N HIS A 89 14.66 1.16 -13.62
CA HIS A 89 15.94 1.79 -13.96
C HIS A 89 15.84 3.30 -14.27
N GLY A 90 14.96 4.01 -13.56
CA GLY A 90 14.78 5.46 -13.71
C GLY A 90 13.89 5.90 -14.88
N GLN A 91 13.17 4.97 -15.51
CA GLN A 91 12.27 5.25 -16.63
C GLN A 91 10.83 4.78 -16.39
N PRO A 92 9.78 5.52 -16.79
CA PRO A 92 9.83 6.88 -17.32
C PRO A 92 10.40 7.88 -16.29
N SER A 93 11.01 8.96 -16.78
CA SER A 93 11.55 9.98 -15.87
C SER A 93 10.43 10.72 -15.12
N ALA A 94 10.72 11.22 -13.92
CA ALA A 94 9.74 11.97 -13.13
C ALA A 94 9.10 13.12 -13.93
N THR A 95 9.92 13.86 -14.70
CA THR A 95 9.45 14.94 -15.56
C THR A 95 8.49 14.46 -16.65
N GLN A 96 8.75 13.29 -17.26
CA GLN A 96 7.85 12.72 -18.27
C GLN A 96 6.50 12.34 -17.66
N VAL A 97 6.51 11.73 -16.47
CA VAL A 97 5.29 11.39 -15.74
C VAL A 97 4.49 12.66 -15.42
N MET A 98 5.13 13.68 -14.84
CA MET A 98 4.47 14.95 -14.52
C MET A 98 3.92 15.66 -15.76
N ALA A 99 4.69 15.69 -16.86
CA ALA A 99 4.26 16.29 -18.11
C ALA A 99 3.09 15.54 -18.77
N LEU A 100 2.98 14.23 -18.57
CA LEU A 100 1.82 13.46 -19.01
C LEU A 100 0.59 13.84 -18.17
N LEU A 101 0.70 13.81 -16.85
CA LEU A 101 -0.41 14.12 -15.94
C LEU A 101 -0.95 15.54 -16.11
N GLN A 102 -0.08 16.51 -16.33
CA GLN A 102 -0.47 17.91 -16.56
C GLN A 102 -1.12 18.15 -17.93
N ARG A 103 -0.87 17.29 -18.92
CA ARG A 103 -1.52 17.35 -20.23
C ARG A 103 -2.87 16.65 -20.24
N THR A 104 -3.03 15.62 -19.42
CA THR A 104 -4.30 14.91 -19.28
C THR A 104 -5.27 15.72 -18.44
N SER A 105 -6.34 16.21 -19.07
CA SER A 105 -7.35 17.04 -18.42
C SER A 105 -7.94 16.36 -17.19
N GLY A 106 -7.99 17.09 -16.07
CA GLY A 106 -8.63 16.63 -14.83
C GLY A 106 -7.77 15.76 -13.91
N LEU A 107 -6.55 15.36 -14.30
CA LEU A 107 -5.67 14.57 -13.42
C LEU A 107 -4.79 15.42 -12.51
N LEU A 108 -4.05 16.38 -13.08
CA LEU A 108 -3.16 17.23 -12.31
C LEU A 108 -3.10 18.66 -12.87
N PRO A 109 -3.71 19.65 -12.20
CA PRO A 109 -3.58 21.06 -12.56
C PRO A 109 -2.11 21.52 -12.65
N ARG A 110 -1.81 22.39 -13.63
CA ARG A 110 -0.44 22.87 -13.88
C ARG A 110 0.18 23.69 -12.75
N ASN A 111 -0.65 24.28 -11.89
CA ASN A 111 -0.21 25.15 -10.80
C ASN A 111 -0.11 24.41 -9.46
N GLU A 112 -0.20 23.08 -9.48
CA GLU A 112 -0.21 22.29 -8.27
C GLU A 112 1.21 21.86 -7.88
N ALA A 113 1.54 22.00 -6.59
CA ALA A 113 2.80 21.52 -6.04
C ALA A 113 2.74 20.00 -5.92
N ALA A 114 3.27 19.31 -6.93
CA ALA A 114 3.23 17.87 -7.03
C ALA A 114 4.58 17.31 -7.49
N GLU A 115 4.98 16.19 -6.91
CA GLU A 115 6.29 15.57 -7.11
C GLU A 115 6.14 14.05 -7.23
N VAL A 116 6.97 13.42 -8.06
CA VAL A 116 7.04 11.95 -8.13
C VAL A 116 7.86 11.45 -6.94
N ARG A 117 7.38 10.44 -6.22
CA ARG A 117 8.17 9.81 -5.16
C ARG A 117 9.45 9.20 -5.73
N SER A 118 10.55 9.44 -5.03
CA SER A 118 11.91 9.08 -5.44
C SER A 118 12.18 7.58 -5.60
N ASP A 119 11.37 6.72 -5.01
CA ASP A 119 11.44 5.25 -5.11
C ASP A 119 10.56 4.66 -6.23
N THR A 120 10.04 5.50 -7.11
CA THR A 120 9.24 5.11 -8.29
C THR A 120 9.84 5.74 -9.56
N PRO A 121 9.58 5.21 -10.76
CA PRO A 121 8.60 4.18 -11.15
C PRO A 121 9.01 2.72 -10.88
N LEU A 122 8.00 1.88 -10.58
CA LEU A 122 8.12 0.41 -10.49
C LEU A 122 7.51 -0.27 -11.72
N CYS A 123 8.13 -1.35 -12.19
CA CYS A 123 7.77 -2.07 -13.40
C CYS A 123 7.47 -3.55 -13.12
N ALA A 124 6.38 -4.05 -13.70
CA ALA A 124 6.02 -5.46 -13.70
C ALA A 124 5.43 -5.83 -15.08
N GLY A 125 6.09 -6.71 -15.82
CA GLY A 125 5.69 -7.03 -17.19
C GLY A 125 5.68 -5.80 -18.12
N SER A 126 4.49 -5.42 -18.56
CA SER A 126 4.21 -4.22 -19.36
C SER A 126 3.59 -3.07 -18.54
N TRP A 127 3.56 -3.19 -17.22
CA TRP A 127 2.97 -2.19 -16.32
C TRP A 127 4.03 -1.33 -15.65
N GLN A 128 3.68 -0.08 -15.42
CA GLN A 128 4.47 0.92 -14.72
C GLN A 128 3.62 1.57 -13.63
N TYR A 129 4.19 1.74 -12.45
CA TYR A 129 3.54 2.29 -11.26
C TYR A 129 4.36 3.48 -10.74
N SER A 130 3.73 4.64 -10.62
CA SER A 130 4.34 5.85 -10.06
C SER A 130 3.45 6.43 -8.97
N VAL A 131 4.06 6.91 -7.88
CA VAL A 131 3.32 7.62 -6.82
C VAL A 131 3.63 9.10 -6.93
N ILE A 132 2.57 9.92 -7.02
CA ILE A 132 2.67 11.37 -7.08
C ILE A 132 2.24 11.92 -5.73
N VAL A 133 3.13 12.62 -5.06
CA VAL A 133 2.84 13.36 -3.83
C VAL A 133 2.34 14.72 -4.24
N VAL A 134 1.11 15.05 -3.86
CA VAL A 134 0.49 16.34 -4.12
C VAL A 134 0.34 17.06 -2.79
N ARG A 135 0.73 18.33 -2.72
CA ARG A 135 0.59 19.10 -1.48
C ARG A 135 -0.88 19.20 -1.06
N ASP A 136 -1.14 18.98 0.23
CA ASP A 136 -2.47 19.07 0.84
C ASP A 136 -3.51 18.07 0.27
N ARG A 137 -3.06 16.98 -0.36
CA ARG A 137 -3.92 15.89 -0.86
C ARG A 137 -3.30 14.52 -0.61
N ASP A 138 -4.14 13.50 -0.74
CA ASP A 138 -3.67 12.12 -0.74
C ASP A 138 -2.75 11.83 -1.95
N PRO A 139 -1.72 10.98 -1.78
CA PRO A 139 -0.87 10.58 -2.89
C PRO A 139 -1.64 9.90 -4.01
N LEU A 140 -1.29 10.20 -5.26
CA LEU A 140 -1.93 9.62 -6.44
C LEU A 140 -1.10 8.45 -6.95
N LEU A 141 -1.72 7.26 -7.09
CA LEU A 141 -1.12 6.13 -7.80
C LEU A 141 -1.44 6.24 -9.29
N VAL A 142 -0.41 6.38 -10.10
CA VAL A 142 -0.51 6.39 -11.57
C VAL A 142 -0.06 5.04 -12.08
N VAL A 143 -0.96 4.38 -12.82
CA VAL A 143 -0.69 3.08 -13.44
C VAL A 143 -0.76 3.25 -14.95
N THR A 144 0.36 2.98 -15.61
CA THR A 144 0.46 3.04 -17.08
C THR A 144 0.85 1.68 -17.63
N ARG A 145 0.44 1.43 -18.88
CA ARG A 145 0.76 0.19 -19.59
C ARG A 145 1.55 0.50 -20.85
N GLY A 146 2.68 -0.18 -21.02
CA GLY A 146 3.47 -0.23 -22.23
C GLY A 146 4.92 -0.55 -21.98
N ALA A 147 5.72 -0.51 -23.06
CA ALA A 147 7.16 -0.59 -22.91
C ALA A 147 7.61 0.61 -22.06
N PRO A 148 8.26 0.42 -20.90
CA PRO A 148 8.96 1.53 -20.27
C PRO A 148 10.01 2.01 -21.27
N ALA A 149 10.04 3.32 -21.54
CA ALA A 149 11.03 3.91 -22.42
C ALA A 149 12.42 3.52 -21.89
N ARG A 150 13.24 2.85 -22.70
CA ARG A 150 14.63 2.53 -22.35
C ARG A 150 15.57 3.53 -22.99
#